data_AF-A0A7S8IFB3-F1
#
_entry.id   AF-A0A7S8IFB3-F1
#
_cell.length_a   1.000
_cell.length_b   1.000
_cell.length_c   1.000
_cell.angle_alpha   90.00
_cell.angle_beta   90.00
_cell.angle_gamma   90.00
#
_symmetry.space_group_name_H-M   'P 1'
#
loop_
_entity.id
_entity.type
_entity.pdbx_description
1 polymer ?
#
loop_
_entity_poly.entity_id
_entity_poly.type
_entity_poly.pdbx_seq_one_letter_code
_entity_poly.pdbx_strand_id
1 'polypeptide(L)'
;MDIKELTTKIEEISWAEHVNFEVGDKYPEPEQGEFKIEEMLRQLGQQISPAMLDELESDFDGIEWSLRLSHFVVEDDSKKRAQRFINHKNKQIRLRASRLLATTK
;
A
#
# COMPACT_ATOMS: atom_id res chain seq x y z
N MET A 1 -10.18 -10.26 -9.71
CA MET A 1 -8.96 -10.68 -9.01
C MET A 1 -9.35 -11.35 -7.70
N ASP A 2 -8.63 -12.37 -7.26
CA ASP A 2 -8.81 -13.01 -5.96
C ASP A 2 -7.70 -12.62 -4.96
N ILE A 3 -7.81 -13.04 -3.69
CA ILE A 3 -6.85 -12.68 -2.64
C ILE A 3 -5.44 -13.27 -2.86
N LYS A 4 -5.35 -14.44 -3.53
CA LYS A 4 -4.05 -15.07 -3.84
C LYS A 4 -3.35 -14.32 -4.95
N GLU A 5 -4.09 -13.88 -5.96
CA GLU A 5 -3.58 -13.04 -7.03
C GLU A 5 -3.15 -11.68 -6.49
N LEU A 6 -3.93 -11.06 -5.58
CA LEU A 6 -3.57 -9.81 -4.91
C LEU A 6 -2.26 -9.92 -4.12
N THR A 7 -2.12 -10.97 -3.29
CA THR A 7 -0.88 -11.19 -2.51
C THR A 7 0.32 -11.42 -3.41
N THR A 8 0.17 -12.16 -4.51
CA THR A 8 1.23 -12.31 -5.51
C THR A 8 1.63 -10.97 -6.13
N LYS A 9 0.66 -10.11 -6.48
CA LYS A 9 0.94 -8.76 -7.00
C LYS A 9 1.61 -7.85 -5.99
N ILE A 10 1.25 -7.96 -4.72
CA ILE A 10 1.91 -7.24 -3.62
C ILE A 10 3.37 -7.67 -3.50
N GLU A 11 3.67 -8.97 -3.59
CA GLU A 11 5.04 -9.48 -3.56
C GLU A 11 5.88 -8.98 -4.75
N GLU A 12 5.31 -8.97 -5.96
CA GLU A 12 5.95 -8.39 -7.15
C GLU A 12 6.31 -6.90 -6.93
N ILE A 13 5.39 -6.11 -6.37
CA ILE A 13 5.62 -4.69 -6.07
C ILE A 13 6.67 -4.54 -4.98
N SER A 14 6.58 -5.32 -3.90
CA SER A 14 7.53 -5.31 -2.79
C SER A 14 8.96 -5.62 -3.26
N TRP A 15 9.11 -6.60 -4.16
CA TRP A 15 10.40 -6.92 -4.75
C TRP A 15 10.91 -5.79 -5.65
N ALA A 16 10.05 -5.18 -6.46
CA ALA A 16 10.42 -4.03 -7.28
C ALA A 16 10.84 -2.82 -6.42
N GLU A 17 10.17 -2.56 -5.29
CA GLU A 17 10.57 -1.55 -4.31
C GLU A 17 11.96 -1.85 -3.74
N HIS A 18 12.21 -3.10 -3.37
CA HIS A 18 13.49 -3.52 -2.81
C HIS A 18 14.64 -3.35 -3.83
N VAL A 19 14.46 -3.79 -5.08
CA VAL A 19 15.45 -3.61 -6.14
C VAL A 19 15.69 -2.13 -6.42
N ASN A 20 14.64 -1.30 -6.50
CA ASN A 20 14.78 0.14 -6.69
C ASN A 20 15.59 0.78 -5.55
N PHE A 21 15.36 0.37 -4.31
CA PHE A 21 16.12 0.84 -3.15
C PHE A 21 17.60 0.43 -3.25
N GLU A 22 17.89 -0.85 -3.52
CA GLU A 22 19.28 -1.35 -3.61
C GLU A 22 20.07 -0.77 -4.79
N VAL A 23 19.41 -0.52 -5.92
CA VAL A 23 20.02 0.07 -7.12
C VAL A 23 20.16 1.59 -6.96
N GLY A 24 19.16 2.26 -6.39
CA GLY A 24 19.19 3.70 -6.10
C GLY A 24 20.31 4.08 -5.12
N ASP A 25 20.61 3.22 -4.14
CA ASP A 25 21.76 3.39 -3.24
C ASP A 25 23.11 3.30 -3.96
N LYS A 26 23.18 2.59 -5.10
CA LYS A 26 24.40 2.43 -5.91
C LYS A 26 24.50 3.42 -7.06
N TYR A 27 23.36 3.95 -7.52
CA TYR A 27 23.25 4.86 -8.65
C TYR A 27 22.19 5.93 -8.33
N PRO A 28 22.60 7.09 -7.80
CA PRO A 28 21.70 8.07 -7.22
C PRO A 28 20.98 8.93 -8.27
N GLU A 29 20.74 8.42 -9.48
CA GLU A 29 19.87 9.09 -10.46
C GLU A 29 18.42 8.79 -10.11
N PRO A 30 17.70 9.72 -9.46
CA PRO A 30 16.46 9.41 -8.77
C PRO A 30 15.31 10.08 -9.50
N GLU A 31 14.35 9.31 -9.99
CA GLU A 31 12.95 9.76 -10.16
C GLU A 31 12.12 8.60 -10.76
N GLN A 32 12.63 7.88 -11.77
CA GLN A 32 11.81 6.91 -12.53
C GLN A 32 11.31 5.70 -11.70
N GLY A 33 12.08 5.25 -10.70
CA GLY A 33 11.75 4.08 -9.90
C GLY A 33 10.53 4.28 -9.00
N GLU A 34 10.48 5.38 -8.26
CA GLU A 34 9.36 5.68 -7.35
C GLU A 34 8.06 5.94 -8.11
N PHE A 35 8.11 6.67 -9.23
CA PHE A 35 6.95 6.87 -10.10
C PHE A 35 6.37 5.54 -10.60
N LYS A 36 7.23 4.58 -10.95
CA LYS A 36 6.80 3.25 -11.42
C LYS A 36 6.08 2.46 -10.33
N ILE A 37 6.56 2.52 -9.09
CA ILE A 37 5.89 1.83 -7.96
C ILE A 37 4.52 2.45 -7.68
N GLU A 38 4.43 3.78 -7.65
CA GLU A 38 3.13 4.43 -7.46
C GLU A 38 2.15 4.09 -8.59
N GLU A 39 2.62 4.04 -9.84
CA GLU A 39 1.81 3.61 -10.97
C GLU A 39 1.33 2.16 -10.81
N MET A 40 2.21 1.24 -10.41
CA MET A 40 1.83 -0.15 -10.12
C MET A 40 0.77 -0.25 -9.02
N LEU A 41 0.93 0.52 -7.93
CA LEU A 41 -0.07 0.59 -6.85
C LEU A 41 -1.40 1.15 -7.33
N ARG A 42 -1.37 2.18 -8.19
CA ARG A 42 -2.57 2.79 -8.77
C ARG A 42 -3.30 1.82 -9.68
N GLN A 43 -2.57 1.12 -10.55
CA GLN A 43 -3.13 0.09 -11.43
C GLN A 43 -3.72 -1.08 -10.64
N LEU A 44 -3.04 -1.50 -9.56
CA LEU A 44 -3.54 -2.56 -8.68
C LEU A 44 -4.80 -2.10 -7.93
N GLY A 45 -4.82 -0.87 -7.41
CA GLY A 45 -5.96 -0.28 -6.72
C GLY A 45 -7.24 -0.21 -7.56
N GLN A 46 -7.11 -0.04 -8.88
CA GLN A 46 -8.24 -0.05 -9.81
C GLN A 46 -8.85 -1.45 -10.04
N GLN A 47 -8.15 -2.51 -9.65
CA GLN A 47 -8.55 -3.91 -9.90
C GLN A 47 -9.06 -4.63 -8.65
N ILE A 48 -9.00 -3.99 -7.48
CA ILE A 48 -9.43 -4.56 -6.20
C ILE A 48 -10.67 -3.89 -5.65
N SER A 49 -11.45 -4.66 -4.90
CA SER A 49 -12.58 -4.15 -4.12
C SER A 49 -12.16 -3.85 -2.67
N PRO A 50 -12.92 -3.01 -1.95
CA PRO A 50 -12.71 -2.78 -0.52
C PRO A 50 -12.73 -4.06 0.33
N ALA A 51 -13.52 -5.07 -0.08
CA ALA A 51 -13.61 -6.36 0.61
C ALA A 51 -12.28 -7.14 0.54
N MET A 52 -11.54 -7.04 -0.57
CA MET A 52 -10.22 -7.67 -0.68
C MET A 52 -9.20 -7.01 0.25
N LEU A 53 -9.31 -5.71 0.50
CA LEU A 53 -8.48 -5.02 1.51
C LEU A 53 -8.82 -5.51 2.92
N ASP A 54 -10.10 -5.75 3.21
CA ASP A 54 -10.52 -6.32 4.50
C ASP A 54 -10.01 -7.75 4.69
N GLU A 55 -10.01 -8.57 3.64
CA GLU A 55 -9.40 -9.91 3.66
C GLU A 55 -7.88 -9.84 3.88
N LEU A 56 -7.20 -8.88 3.23
CA LEU A 56 -5.76 -8.68 3.36
C LEU A 56 -5.35 -8.30 4.80
N GLU A 57 -6.19 -7.56 5.52
CA GLU A 57 -5.95 -7.17 6.92
C GLU A 57 -5.97 -8.34 7.92
N SER A 58 -6.35 -9.54 7.49
CA SER A 58 -6.28 -10.75 8.33
C SER A 58 -4.84 -11.11 8.72
N ASP A 59 -3.87 -10.72 7.89
CA ASP A 59 -2.43 -10.87 8.14
C ASP A 59 -1.78 -9.57 8.58
N PHE A 60 -0.77 -9.66 9.44
CA PHE A 60 -0.10 -8.48 10.03
C PHE A 60 0.54 -7.57 8.98
N ASP A 61 1.26 -8.15 8.03
CA ASP A 61 1.89 -7.42 6.93
C ASP A 61 0.83 -6.89 5.94
N GLY A 62 -0.30 -7.57 5.85
CA GLY A 62 -1.43 -7.18 5.03
C GLY A 62 -2.11 -5.89 5.49
N ILE A 63 -2.06 -5.53 6.78
CA ILE A 63 -2.56 -4.24 7.28
C ILE A 63 -1.80 -3.07 6.64
N GLU A 64 -0.47 -3.17 6.53
CA GLU A 64 0.31 -2.09 5.92
C GLU A 64 -0.03 -1.93 4.43
N TRP A 65 -0.13 -3.03 3.71
CA TRP A 65 -0.50 -3.02 2.30
C TRP A 65 -1.93 -2.54 2.08
N SER A 66 -2.86 -2.92 2.95
CA SER A 66 -4.23 -2.42 2.95
C SER A 66 -4.26 -0.89 3.05
N LEU A 67 -3.54 -0.31 4.01
CA LEU A 67 -3.45 1.14 4.17
C LEU A 67 -2.82 1.81 2.94
N ARG A 68 -1.77 1.23 2.35
CA ARG A 68 -1.13 1.77 1.13
C ARG A 68 -2.07 1.75 -0.07
N LEU A 69 -2.76 0.63 -0.29
CA LEU A 69 -3.63 0.44 -1.45
C LEU A 69 -4.95 1.22 -1.34
N SER A 70 -5.45 1.45 -0.12
CA SER A 70 -6.70 2.19 0.13
C SER A 70 -6.79 3.56 -0.55
N HIS A 71 -5.66 4.21 -0.81
CA HIS A 71 -5.61 5.49 -1.50
C HIS A 71 -6.04 5.39 -2.98
N PHE A 72 -5.87 4.22 -3.60
CA PHE A 72 -6.05 3.98 -5.02
C PHE A 72 -7.32 3.17 -5.33
N VAL A 73 -7.98 2.61 -4.33
CA VAL A 73 -9.25 1.89 -4.48
C VAL A 73 -10.41 2.87 -4.53
N VAL A 74 -11.10 2.93 -5.67
CA VAL A 74 -12.12 3.95 -5.98
C VAL A 74 -13.26 3.97 -4.97
N GLU A 75 -13.71 2.78 -4.56
CA GLU A 75 -14.85 2.62 -3.65
C GLU A 75 -14.45 2.59 -2.16
N ASP A 76 -13.15 2.71 -1.86
CA ASP A 76 -12.66 2.66 -0.48
C ASP A 76 -12.57 4.06 0.14
N ASP A 77 -12.96 4.16 1.41
CA ASP A 77 -12.71 5.34 2.22
C ASP A 77 -11.42 5.13 3.03
N SER A 78 -10.30 5.52 2.43
CA SER A 78 -8.97 5.45 3.05
C SER A 78 -8.90 6.13 4.44
N LYS A 79 -9.67 7.19 4.70
CA LYS A 79 -9.69 7.85 6.02
C LYS A 79 -10.44 6.99 7.03
N LYS A 80 -11.60 6.48 6.66
CA LYS A 80 -12.37 5.57 7.52
C LYS A 80 -11.59 4.28 7.82
N ARG A 81 -10.87 3.74 6.82
CA ARG A 81 -9.97 2.59 7.01
C ARG A 81 -8.82 2.92 7.96
N ALA A 82 -8.13 4.04 7.73
CA ALA A 82 -7.05 4.50 8.60
C ALA A 82 -7.50 4.68 10.07
N GLN A 83 -8.73 5.13 10.29
CA GLN A 83 -9.29 5.29 11.65
C GLN A 83 -9.33 3.97 12.45
N ARG A 84 -9.46 2.81 11.79
CA ARG A 84 -9.42 1.49 12.44
C ARG A 84 -8.04 1.17 13.04
N PHE A 85 -6.97 1.75 12.47
CA PHE A 85 -5.59 1.39 12.76
C PHE A 85 -4.77 2.48 13.47
N ILE A 86 -5.37 3.66 13.73
CA ILE A 86 -4.67 4.79 14.37
C ILE A 86 -4.09 4.46 15.76
N ASN A 87 -4.72 3.52 16.47
CA ASN A 87 -4.31 3.05 17.80
C ASN A 87 -3.64 1.66 17.75
N HIS A 88 -3.24 1.16 16.58
CA HIS A 88 -2.65 -0.17 16.44
C HIS A 88 -1.34 -0.32 17.23
N LYS A 89 -0.99 -1.53 17.68
CA LYS A 89 0.23 -1.75 18.50
C LYS A 89 1.54 -1.43 17.77
N ASN A 90 1.59 -1.65 16.45
CA ASN A 90 2.76 -1.37 15.62
C ASN A 90 2.86 0.14 15.29
N LYS A 91 4.02 0.74 15.60
CA LYS A 91 4.32 2.15 15.32
C LYS A 91 4.21 2.52 13.83
N GLN A 92 4.64 1.64 12.93
CA GLN A 92 4.63 1.93 11.48
C GLN A 92 3.20 2.00 10.95
N ILE A 93 2.35 1.05 11.35
CA ILE A 93 0.92 1.04 11.01
C ILE A 93 0.24 2.32 11.53
N ARG A 94 0.49 2.72 12.78
CA ARG A 94 -0.04 3.99 13.32
C ARG A 94 0.42 5.19 12.50
N LEU A 95 1.71 5.27 12.18
CA LEU A 95 2.27 6.38 11.41
C LEU A 95 1.62 6.49 10.03
N ARG A 96 1.42 5.36 9.34
CA ARG A 96 0.77 5.33 8.02
C ARG A 96 -0.71 5.73 8.12
N ALA A 97 -1.44 5.21 9.11
CA ALA A 97 -2.82 5.61 9.37
C ALA A 97 -2.94 7.12 9.65
N SER A 98 -2.07 7.68 10.50
CA SER A 98 -2.05 9.12 10.77
C SER A 98 -1.82 9.95 9.51
N ARG A 99 -0.92 9.51 8.61
CA ARG A 99 -0.65 10.20 7.35
C ARG A 99 -1.89 10.25 6.46
N LEU A 100 -2.61 9.14 6.32
CA LEU A 100 -3.86 9.08 5.54
C LEU A 100 -4.97 9.98 6.10
N LEU A 101 -5.07 10.08 7.42
CA LEU A 101 -6.03 10.98 8.07
C LEU A 101 -5.67 12.46 7.85
N ALA A 102 -4.36 12.77 7.80
CA ALA A 102 -3.85 14.11 7.58
C ALA A 102 -3.92 14.56 6.11
N THR A 103 -4.09 13.66 5.15
CA THR A 103 -4.19 14.04 3.73
C THR A 103 -5.49 14.80 3.46
N THR A 104 -5.38 16.07 3.06
CA THR A 104 -6.50 16.89 2.59
C THR A 104 -6.86 16.44 1.16
N LYS A 105 -8.08 15.98 0.95
CA LYS A 105 -8.65 15.79 -0.41
C LYS A 105 -9.32 17.09 -0.84
#